data_AF-A0A1Q7GR96-F1
#
_entry.id   AF-A0A1Q7GR96-F1
#
_cell.length_a   1.000
_cell.length_b   1.000
_cell.length_c   1.000
_cell.angle_alpha   90.00
_cell.angle_beta   90.00
_cell.angle_gamma   90.00
#
_symmetry.space_group_name_H-M   'P 1'
#
loop_
_entity.id
_entity.type
_entity.pdbx_description
1 polymer ?
#
loop_
_entity_poly.entity_id
_entity_poly.type
_entity_poly.pdbx_seq_one_letter_code
_entity_poly.pdbx_strand_id
1 'polypeptide(L)'
;MTPERSHTAPLQEHIDRAIHDLIASCPNAEQLSPDEQRGIIARYTAVLEGNFIYWMTAAYLSVVSQQAHSIIQENLREEVRDNHPGMLRKFAIAAHAVPTDSDALAVYRNLENVRLFVGRLSGVKIVLMMAFFEGWITRFMPYLEGLAKRQGSAEQEYTDVHGVVDVVHTQELFRALEAEMRLSHDPLPPPTELLEGVGLLRSLIQTILHLRAAGPALAP
;
A
#
# COMPACT_ATOMS: atom_id res chain seq x y z
N MET A 1 29.01 22.48 14.11
CA MET A 1 28.29 21.68 13.10
C MET A 1 26.81 21.85 13.37
N THR A 2 26.11 22.60 12.53
CA THR A 2 24.65 22.71 12.57
C THR A 2 24.08 21.38 12.07
N PRO A 3 23.13 20.74 12.77
CA PRO A 3 22.51 19.54 12.25
C PRO A 3 21.84 19.87 10.91
N GLU A 4 22.17 19.12 9.85
CA GLU A 4 21.45 19.20 8.58
C GLU A 4 19.96 18.98 8.85
N ARG A 5 19.12 19.94 8.45
CA ARG A 5 17.67 19.80 8.56
C ARG A 5 17.27 18.63 7.66
N SER A 6 16.68 17.58 8.23
CA SER A 6 16.08 16.50 7.46
C SER A 6 15.03 17.10 6.51
N HIS A 7 15.22 16.90 5.21
CA HIS A 7 14.32 17.39 4.18
C HIS A 7 13.02 16.57 4.12
N THR A 8 13.03 15.38 4.73
CA THR A 8 11.93 14.41 4.73
C THR A 8 10.96 14.57 5.90
N ALA A 9 11.34 15.27 6.99
CA ALA A 9 10.48 15.39 8.18
C ALA A 9 9.06 15.93 7.90
N PRO A 10 8.85 17.00 7.11
CA PRO A 10 7.50 17.47 6.78
C PRO A 10 6.69 16.48 5.93
N LEU A 11 7.39 15.71 5.07
CA LEU A 11 6.77 14.66 4.27
C LEU A 11 6.35 13.50 5.17
N GLN A 12 7.20 13.06 6.10
CA GLN A 12 6.91 12.01 7.05
C GLN A 12 5.69 12.36 7.92
N GLU A 13 5.63 13.57 8.47
CA GLU A 13 4.45 14.03 9.22
C GLU A 13 3.16 14.02 8.37
N HIS A 14 3.27 14.41 7.09
CA HIS A 14 2.12 14.36 6.19
C HIS A 14 1.66 12.92 5.95
N ILE A 15 2.61 12.00 5.69
CA ILE A 15 2.33 10.58 5.53
C ILE A 15 1.68 10.00 6.77
N ASP A 16 2.21 10.29 7.97
CA ASP A 16 1.65 9.78 9.22
C ASP A 16 0.20 10.23 9.45
N ARG A 17 -0.11 11.50 9.15
CA ARG A 17 -1.48 12.03 9.18
C ARG A 17 -2.36 11.34 8.14
N ALA A 18 -1.90 11.21 6.90
CA ALA A 18 -2.66 10.56 5.84
C ALA A 18 -2.98 9.09 6.16
N ILE A 19 -2.04 8.36 6.76
CA ILE A 19 -2.24 6.99 7.23
C ILE A 19 -3.27 6.97 8.36
N HIS A 20 -3.13 7.85 9.36
CA HIS A 20 -4.07 7.93 10.48
C HIS A 20 -5.51 8.18 10.00
N ASP A 21 -5.71 9.16 9.12
CA ASP A 21 -7.02 9.47 8.55
C ASP A 21 -7.60 8.28 7.77
N LEU A 22 -6.76 7.54 7.04
CA LEU A 22 -7.20 6.40 6.24
C LEU A 22 -7.60 5.21 7.13
N ILE A 23 -6.83 4.92 8.18
CA ILE A 23 -7.20 3.91 9.18
C ILE A 23 -8.49 4.30 9.91
N ALA A 24 -8.64 5.57 10.28
CA ALA A 24 -9.85 6.08 10.91
C ALA A 24 -11.08 6.02 9.99
N SER A 25 -10.87 5.99 8.67
CA SER A 25 -11.96 5.85 7.69
C SER A 25 -12.44 4.41 7.50
N CYS A 26 -11.71 3.40 7.98
CA CYS A 26 -12.13 2.00 7.85
C CYS A 26 -13.55 1.79 8.40
N PRO A 27 -14.42 1.09 7.66
CA PRO A 27 -15.78 0.86 8.13
C PRO A 27 -15.77 -0.03 9.38
N ASN A 28 -16.72 0.18 10.30
CA ASN A 28 -16.81 -0.66 11.49
C ASN A 28 -17.09 -2.12 11.07
N ALA A 29 -16.15 -3.02 11.34
CA ALA A 29 -16.23 -4.43 10.97
C ALA A 29 -17.49 -5.13 11.52
N GLU A 30 -18.03 -4.67 12.65
CA GLU A 30 -19.25 -5.23 13.25
C GLU A 30 -20.54 -4.83 12.53
N GLN A 31 -20.50 -3.74 11.77
CA GLN A 31 -21.64 -3.20 11.04
C GLN A 31 -21.67 -3.67 9.58
N LEU A 32 -20.61 -4.32 9.12
CA LEU A 32 -20.53 -4.87 7.78
C LEU A 32 -21.24 -6.23 7.70
N SER A 33 -22.00 -6.42 6.62
CA SER A 33 -22.49 -7.74 6.24
C SER A 33 -21.34 -8.69 5.87
N PRO A 34 -21.54 -10.02 5.92
CA PRO A 34 -20.52 -10.98 5.50
C PRO A 34 -19.98 -10.74 4.08
N ASP A 35 -20.85 -10.36 3.15
CA ASP A 35 -20.47 -10.06 1.76
C ASP A 35 -19.58 -8.81 1.65
N GLU A 36 -19.84 -7.79 2.46
CA GLU A 36 -19.00 -6.58 2.50
C GLU A 36 -17.64 -6.87 3.11
N GLN A 37 -17.58 -7.64 4.21
CA GLN A 37 -16.34 -8.06 4.85
C GLN A 37 -15.47 -8.87 3.87
N ARG A 38 -16.07 -9.88 3.24
CA ARG A 38 -15.45 -10.69 2.18
C ARG A 38 -14.98 -9.82 1.02
N GLY A 39 -15.80 -8.87 0.59
CA GLY A 39 -15.48 -7.97 -0.52
C GLY A 39 -14.24 -7.11 -0.26
N ILE A 40 -14.04 -6.62 0.97
CA ILE A 40 -12.84 -5.85 1.33
C ILE A 40 -11.59 -6.71 1.19
N ILE A 41 -11.59 -7.93 1.77
CA ILE A 41 -10.47 -8.87 1.66
C ILE A 41 -10.20 -9.20 0.18
N ALA A 42 -11.23 -9.51 -0.59
CA ALA A 42 -11.09 -9.87 -1.99
C ALA A 42 -10.51 -8.74 -2.86
N ARG A 43 -10.98 -7.50 -2.68
CA ARG A 43 -10.43 -6.35 -3.40
C ARG A 43 -9.00 -6.04 -2.98
N TYR A 44 -8.68 -6.18 -1.70
CA TYR A 44 -7.32 -6.05 -1.19
C TYR A 44 -6.38 -7.07 -1.85
N THR A 45 -6.79 -8.34 -1.87
CA THR A 45 -6.03 -9.43 -2.53
C THR A 45 -5.89 -9.20 -4.03
N ALA A 46 -6.97 -8.79 -4.73
CA ALA A 46 -6.94 -8.49 -6.16
C ALA A 46 -5.93 -7.38 -6.51
N VAL A 47 -5.74 -6.43 -5.59
CA VAL A 47 -4.79 -5.34 -5.75
C VAL A 47 -3.38 -5.81 -5.42
N LEU A 48 -3.11 -6.35 -4.24
CA LEU A 48 -1.72 -6.50 -3.81
C LEU A 48 -1.00 -7.74 -4.32
N GLU A 49 -1.70 -8.86 -4.47
CA GLU A 49 -1.08 -10.15 -4.80
C GLU A 49 -0.18 -10.06 -6.04
N GLY A 50 -0.61 -9.29 -7.05
CA GLY A 50 0.16 -9.08 -8.28
C GLY A 50 0.89 -7.74 -8.38
N ASN A 51 0.75 -6.81 -7.42
CA ASN A 51 1.20 -5.43 -7.63
C ASN A 51 2.24 -4.92 -6.62
N PHE A 52 2.36 -5.47 -5.41
CA PHE A 52 3.38 -4.98 -4.47
C PHE A 52 4.79 -5.11 -5.04
N ILE A 53 5.18 -6.33 -5.45
CA ILE A 53 6.48 -6.61 -6.06
C ILE A 53 6.68 -5.77 -7.33
N TYR A 54 5.63 -5.58 -8.14
CA TYR A 54 5.70 -4.73 -9.32
C TYR A 54 6.01 -3.26 -8.98
N TRP A 55 5.34 -2.68 -7.98
CA TRP A 55 5.58 -1.31 -7.54
C TRP A 55 6.97 -1.14 -6.90
N MET A 56 7.37 -2.09 -6.05
CA MET A 56 8.68 -2.03 -5.40
C MET A 56 9.82 -2.26 -6.42
N THR A 57 9.60 -3.09 -7.44
CA THR A 57 10.53 -3.22 -8.57
C THR A 57 10.64 -1.92 -9.36
N ALA A 58 9.52 -1.22 -9.61
CA ALA A 58 9.57 0.10 -10.23
C ALA A 58 10.39 1.08 -9.37
N ALA A 59 10.23 1.05 -8.05
CA ALA A 59 11.05 1.84 -7.13
C ALA A 59 12.55 1.51 -7.29
N TYR A 60 12.89 0.22 -7.29
CA TYR A 60 14.26 -0.27 -7.46
C TYR A 60 14.89 0.21 -8.78
N LEU A 61 14.13 0.19 -9.87
CA LEU A 61 14.60 0.63 -11.18
C LEU A 61 14.73 2.16 -11.29
N SER A 62 14.08 2.91 -10.41
CA SER A 62 13.96 4.37 -10.52
C SER A 62 14.89 5.16 -9.61
N VAL A 63 15.37 4.56 -8.52
CA VAL A 63 16.31 5.22 -7.61
C VAL A 63 17.72 5.22 -8.18
N VAL A 64 18.53 6.20 -7.76
CA VAL A 64 19.93 6.35 -8.18
C VAL A 64 20.88 6.18 -6.99
N SER A 65 20.42 6.49 -5.78
CA SER A 65 21.22 6.33 -4.57
C SER A 65 21.52 4.86 -4.29
N GLN A 66 22.80 4.54 -4.06
CA GLN A 66 23.22 3.21 -3.66
C GLN A 66 22.54 2.76 -2.35
N GLN A 67 22.33 3.70 -1.43
CA GLN A 67 21.63 3.41 -0.18
C GLN A 67 20.16 3.07 -0.43
N ALA A 68 19.46 3.85 -1.28
CA ALA A 68 18.07 3.57 -1.63
C ALA A 68 17.93 2.23 -2.36
N HIS A 69 18.83 1.94 -3.31
CA HIS A 69 18.88 0.65 -3.99
C HIS A 69 19.01 -0.52 -3.00
N SER A 70 19.95 -0.44 -2.05
CA SER A 70 20.18 -1.52 -1.10
C SER A 70 18.97 -1.79 -0.20
N ILE A 71 18.30 -0.74 0.26
CA ILE A 71 17.10 -0.83 1.11
C ILE A 71 15.95 -1.48 0.34
N ILE A 72 15.65 -0.95 -0.84
CA ILE A 72 14.55 -1.44 -1.67
C ILE A 72 14.80 -2.89 -2.11
N GLN A 73 16.06 -3.22 -2.41
CA GLN A 73 16.45 -4.58 -2.80
C GLN A 73 16.28 -5.59 -1.67
N GLU A 74 16.54 -5.20 -0.42
CA GLU A 74 16.35 -6.10 0.72
C GLU A 74 14.87 -6.39 0.95
N ASN A 75 14.04 -5.34 0.92
CA ASN A 75 12.58 -5.48 0.99
C ASN A 75 12.05 -6.38 -0.13
N LEU A 76 12.46 -6.16 -1.39
CA LEU A 76 12.10 -7.04 -2.51
C LEU A 76 12.54 -8.50 -2.31
N ARG A 77 13.73 -8.71 -1.73
CA ARG A 77 14.21 -10.06 -1.47
C ARG A 77 13.35 -10.77 -0.44
N GLU A 78 12.95 -10.08 0.63
CA GLU A 78 12.08 -10.62 1.65
C GLU A 78 10.74 -11.06 1.04
N GLU A 79 10.06 -10.15 0.35
CA GLU A 79 8.77 -10.39 -0.32
C GLU A 79 8.78 -11.62 -1.25
N VAL A 80 9.86 -11.76 -2.02
CA VAL A 80 10.00 -12.86 -2.99
C VAL A 80 10.44 -14.15 -2.31
N ARG A 81 11.45 -14.10 -1.43
CA ARG A 81 12.02 -15.28 -0.75
C ARG A 81 10.96 -15.96 0.09
N ASP A 82 10.16 -15.17 0.80
CA ASP A 82 9.19 -15.65 1.78
C ASP A 82 7.79 -15.83 1.13
N ASN A 83 7.64 -15.51 -0.16
CA ASN A 83 6.43 -15.71 -0.96
C ASN A 83 5.19 -15.02 -0.34
N HIS A 84 5.32 -13.73 -0.05
CA HIS A 84 4.24 -12.92 0.51
C HIS A 84 2.97 -12.93 -0.38
N PRO A 85 3.05 -12.93 -1.73
CA PRO A 85 1.86 -13.13 -2.56
C PRO A 85 1.14 -14.46 -2.28
N GLY A 86 1.91 -15.54 -2.08
CA GLY A 86 1.37 -16.84 -1.71
C GLY A 86 0.70 -16.84 -0.33
N MET A 87 1.29 -16.16 0.66
CA MET A 87 0.70 -15.96 1.98
C MET A 87 -0.63 -15.20 1.87
N LEU A 88 -0.68 -14.12 1.10
CA LEU A 88 -1.90 -13.35 0.86
C LEU A 88 -2.99 -14.19 0.16
N ARG A 89 -2.60 -15.00 -0.84
CA ARG A 89 -3.52 -15.91 -1.52
C ARG A 89 -4.09 -16.94 -0.55
N LYS A 90 -3.26 -17.54 0.30
CA LYS A 90 -3.66 -18.50 1.34
C LYS A 90 -4.63 -17.87 2.33
N PHE A 91 -4.33 -16.66 2.80
CA PHE A 91 -5.21 -15.87 3.67
C PHE A 91 -6.59 -15.64 3.04
N ALA A 92 -6.64 -15.23 1.77
CA ALA A 92 -7.89 -15.01 1.04
C ALA A 92 -8.69 -16.31 0.83
N ILE A 93 -8.03 -17.43 0.56
CA ILE A 93 -8.69 -18.75 0.46
C ILE A 93 -9.33 -19.13 1.80
N ALA A 94 -8.59 -19.00 2.89
CA ALA A 94 -9.07 -19.36 4.22
C ALA A 94 -10.25 -18.47 4.69
N ALA A 95 -10.28 -17.21 4.25
CA ALA A 95 -11.40 -16.29 4.52
C ALA A 95 -12.57 -16.41 3.52
N HIS A 96 -12.57 -17.41 2.64
CA HIS A 96 -13.56 -17.55 1.56
C HIS A 96 -13.70 -16.28 0.69
N ALA A 97 -12.58 -15.58 0.48
CA ALA A 97 -12.49 -14.26 -0.12
C ALA A 97 -11.57 -14.20 -1.35
N VAL A 98 -11.38 -15.32 -2.05
CA VAL A 98 -10.65 -15.33 -3.33
C VAL A 98 -11.32 -14.33 -4.29
N PRO A 99 -10.56 -13.42 -4.93
CA PRO A 99 -11.13 -12.40 -5.80
C PRO A 99 -11.95 -12.97 -6.95
N THR A 100 -13.09 -12.34 -7.24
CA THR A 100 -13.87 -12.56 -8.46
C THR A 100 -13.54 -11.48 -9.49
N ASP A 101 -14.00 -11.67 -10.73
CA ASP A 101 -13.91 -10.64 -11.78
C ASP A 101 -14.56 -9.32 -11.34
N SER A 102 -15.67 -9.39 -10.60
CA SER A 102 -16.36 -8.20 -10.07
C SER A 102 -15.48 -7.43 -9.09
N ASP A 103 -14.77 -8.12 -8.19
CA ASP A 103 -13.86 -7.49 -7.24
C ASP A 103 -12.68 -6.82 -7.96
N ALA A 104 -12.12 -7.49 -8.97
CA ALA A 104 -11.02 -6.96 -9.76
C ALA A 104 -11.45 -5.74 -10.59
N LEU A 105 -12.61 -5.80 -11.26
CA LEU A 105 -13.16 -4.69 -12.04
C LEU A 105 -13.50 -3.48 -11.17
N ALA A 106 -13.97 -3.72 -9.94
CA ALA A 106 -14.33 -2.67 -9.00
C ALA A 106 -13.15 -1.76 -8.61
N VAL A 107 -11.93 -2.30 -8.55
CA VAL A 107 -10.71 -1.55 -8.22
C VAL A 107 -9.89 -1.16 -9.45
N TYR A 108 -10.21 -1.73 -10.62
CA TYR A 108 -9.39 -1.67 -11.83
C TYR A 108 -8.96 -0.26 -12.21
N ARG A 109 -9.89 0.70 -12.26
CA ARG A 109 -9.58 2.07 -12.68
C ARG A 109 -8.54 2.75 -11.78
N ASN A 110 -8.68 2.61 -10.46
CA ASN A 110 -7.76 3.25 -9.52
C ASN A 110 -6.42 2.49 -9.45
N LEU A 111 -6.46 1.16 -9.62
CA LEU A 111 -5.24 0.35 -9.76
C LEU A 111 -4.46 0.75 -11.02
N GLU A 112 -5.14 0.97 -12.14
CA GLU A 112 -4.52 1.40 -13.39
C GLU A 112 -3.86 2.77 -13.25
N ASN A 113 -4.48 3.72 -12.53
CA ASN A 113 -3.84 5.00 -12.26
C ASN A 113 -2.53 4.86 -11.47
N VAL A 114 -2.48 3.96 -10.48
CA VAL A 114 -1.24 3.65 -9.75
C VAL A 114 -0.21 3.02 -10.68
N ARG A 115 -0.61 2.08 -11.55
CA ARG A 115 0.28 1.45 -12.55
C ARG A 115 0.87 2.46 -13.52
N LEU A 116 0.06 3.38 -14.04
CA LEU A 116 0.49 4.46 -14.92
C LEU A 116 1.45 5.42 -14.21
N PHE A 117 1.21 5.69 -12.92
CA PHE A 117 2.08 6.53 -12.10
C PHE A 117 3.46 5.87 -11.90
N VAL A 118 3.52 4.61 -11.45
CA VAL A 118 4.80 3.92 -11.24
C VAL A 118 5.54 3.69 -12.57
N GLY A 119 4.81 3.55 -13.68
CA GLY A 119 5.38 3.43 -15.02
C GLY A 119 6.13 4.67 -15.51
N ARG A 120 6.02 5.81 -14.81
CA ARG A 120 6.82 7.02 -15.08
C ARG A 120 8.23 6.94 -14.48
N LEU A 121 8.52 5.92 -13.66
CA LEU A 121 9.83 5.65 -13.07
C LEU A 121 10.46 6.85 -12.35
N SER A 122 9.66 7.53 -11.52
CA SER A 122 10.11 8.67 -10.72
C SER A 122 10.52 8.21 -9.32
N GLY A 123 11.83 8.06 -9.07
CA GLY A 123 12.40 7.49 -7.84
C GLY A 123 11.82 8.09 -6.55
N VAL A 124 12.04 9.38 -6.31
CA VAL A 124 11.54 10.09 -5.11
C VAL A 124 10.03 9.90 -4.91
N LYS A 125 9.24 10.02 -5.97
CA LYS A 125 7.77 9.94 -5.88
C LYS A 125 7.29 8.51 -5.60
N ILE A 126 7.93 7.51 -6.19
CA ILE A 126 7.60 6.10 -5.96
C ILE A 126 8.02 5.69 -4.55
N VAL A 127 9.23 6.05 -4.10
CA VAL A 127 9.68 5.74 -2.73
C VAL A 127 8.75 6.36 -1.70
N LEU A 128 8.30 7.60 -1.91
CA LEU A 128 7.33 8.24 -1.02
C LEU A 128 5.96 7.53 -1.01
N MET A 129 5.50 7.07 -2.17
CA MET A 129 4.28 6.24 -2.27
C MET A 129 4.44 4.91 -1.52
N MET A 130 5.59 4.24 -1.64
CA MET A 130 5.87 2.99 -0.94
C MET A 130 5.98 3.21 0.58
N ALA A 131 6.64 4.28 1.04
CA ALA A 131 6.71 4.61 2.46
C ALA A 131 5.32 4.83 3.07
N PHE A 132 4.42 5.50 2.33
CA PHE A 132 3.02 5.62 2.72
C PHE A 132 2.32 4.25 2.81
N PHE A 133 2.52 3.41 1.79
CA PHE A 133 1.89 2.11 1.71
C PHE A 133 2.29 1.19 2.88
N GLU A 134 3.60 1.09 3.15
CA GLU A 134 4.15 0.25 4.21
C GLU A 134 3.77 0.75 5.62
N GLY A 135 3.68 2.07 5.78
CA GLY A 135 3.18 2.64 7.03
C GLY A 135 1.69 2.35 7.24
N TRP A 136 0.90 2.30 6.17
CA TRP A 136 -0.52 1.98 6.23
C TRP A 136 -0.77 0.49 6.47
N ILE A 137 -0.13 -0.41 5.71
CA ILE A 137 -0.35 -1.85 5.77
C ILE A 137 -0.08 -2.39 7.19
N THR A 138 1.01 -1.93 7.83
CA THR A 138 1.34 -2.24 9.23
C THR A 138 0.14 -2.02 10.16
N ARG A 139 -0.51 -0.86 10.03
CA ARG A 139 -1.63 -0.45 10.90
C ARG A 139 -2.95 -1.07 10.47
N PHE A 140 -3.05 -1.52 9.23
CA PHE A 140 -4.23 -2.14 8.65
C PHE A 140 -4.36 -3.63 8.96
N MET A 141 -3.25 -4.34 9.19
CA MET A 141 -3.25 -5.79 9.43
C MET A 141 -4.23 -6.27 10.51
N PRO A 142 -4.33 -5.63 11.70
CA PRO A 142 -5.30 -6.06 12.72
C PRO A 142 -6.76 -5.95 12.26
N TYR A 143 -7.07 -4.95 11.44
CA TYR A 143 -8.41 -4.78 10.88
C TYR A 143 -8.71 -5.88 9.85
N LEU A 144 -7.77 -6.15 8.95
CA LEU A 144 -7.90 -7.18 7.91
C LEU A 144 -8.07 -8.58 8.54
N GLU A 145 -7.29 -8.89 9.57
CA GLU A 145 -7.41 -10.12 10.36
C GLU A 145 -8.80 -10.22 11.02
N GLY A 146 -9.29 -9.13 11.59
CA GLY A 146 -10.62 -9.05 12.19
C GLY A 146 -11.75 -9.35 11.20
N LEU A 147 -11.62 -8.92 9.95
CA LEU A 147 -12.55 -9.29 8.87
C LEU A 147 -12.47 -10.78 8.56
N ALA A 148 -11.26 -11.34 8.41
CA ALA A 148 -11.07 -12.75 8.08
C ALA A 148 -11.59 -13.69 9.18
N LYS A 149 -11.39 -13.35 10.45
CA LYS A 149 -11.95 -14.09 11.59
C LYS A 149 -13.48 -14.15 11.55
N ARG A 150 -14.14 -13.06 11.17
CA ARG A 150 -15.61 -13.02 11.02
C ARG A 150 -16.10 -13.85 9.84
N GLN A 151 -15.24 -14.07 8.84
CA GLN A 151 -15.45 -15.03 7.75
C GLN A 151 -15.11 -16.48 8.13
N GLY A 152 -14.75 -16.75 9.39
CA GLY A 152 -14.43 -18.09 9.88
C GLY A 152 -12.99 -18.54 9.65
N SER A 153 -12.11 -17.65 9.19
CA SER A 153 -10.68 -17.95 9.02
C SER A 153 -9.94 -17.97 10.35
N ALA A 154 -9.00 -18.91 10.48
CA ALA A 154 -7.97 -18.93 11.53
C ALA A 154 -6.55 -18.71 10.94
N GLU A 155 -6.45 -18.42 9.64
CA GLU A 155 -5.18 -18.12 8.97
C GLU A 155 -4.73 -16.71 9.36
N GLN A 156 -3.50 -16.58 9.88
CA GLN A 156 -2.94 -15.34 10.41
C GLN A 156 -1.52 -15.06 9.90
N GLU A 157 -0.92 -15.96 9.12
CA GLU A 157 0.50 -15.87 8.74
C GLU A 157 0.81 -14.55 8.03
N TYR A 158 -0.04 -14.18 7.05
CA TYR A 158 0.13 -12.92 6.32
C TYR A 158 0.03 -11.69 7.23
N THR A 159 -0.93 -11.67 8.15
CA THR A 159 -1.15 -10.51 9.04
C THR A 159 -0.11 -10.41 10.14
N ASP A 160 0.43 -11.54 10.61
CA ASP A 160 1.48 -11.58 11.64
C ASP A 160 2.81 -11.05 11.10
N VAL A 161 3.18 -11.41 9.87
CA VAL A 161 4.39 -10.91 9.20
C VAL A 161 4.29 -9.40 8.98
N HIS A 162 3.25 -8.94 8.28
CA HIS A 162 3.09 -7.53 7.92
C HIS A 162 2.70 -6.62 9.11
N GLY A 163 2.24 -7.18 10.23
CA GLY A 163 1.97 -6.42 11.46
C GLY A 163 3.23 -5.96 12.21
N VAL A 164 4.39 -6.55 11.90
CA VAL A 164 5.66 -6.27 12.60
C VAL A 164 6.74 -5.76 11.65
N VAL A 165 6.96 -6.47 10.54
CA VAL A 165 8.07 -6.22 9.61
C VAL A 165 7.98 -4.80 9.02
N ASP A 166 6.78 -4.40 8.60
CA ASP A 166 6.57 -3.18 7.81
C ASP A 166 6.81 -1.88 8.61
N VAL A 167 6.91 -1.96 9.95
CA VAL A 167 7.40 -0.85 10.80
C VAL A 167 8.83 -0.48 10.42
N VAL A 168 9.68 -1.49 10.25
CA VAL A 168 11.10 -1.31 9.92
C VAL A 168 11.21 -0.82 8.49
N HIS A 169 10.52 -1.45 7.56
CA HIS A 169 10.53 -1.05 6.16
C HIS A 169 10.07 0.39 5.94
N THR A 170 9.02 0.85 6.63
CA THR A 170 8.59 2.26 6.53
C THR A 170 9.71 3.22 6.92
N GLN A 171 10.41 2.94 8.01
CA GLN A 171 11.54 3.78 8.45
C GLN A 171 12.70 3.72 7.47
N GLU A 172 12.99 2.55 6.91
CA GLU A 172 14.03 2.37 5.91
C GLU A 172 13.69 3.06 4.59
N LEU A 173 12.43 3.05 4.16
CA LEU A 173 11.96 3.79 2.99
C LEU A 173 12.10 5.31 3.17
N PHE A 174 11.91 5.84 4.38
CA PHE A 174 12.24 7.25 4.66
C PHE A 174 13.75 7.52 4.60
N ARG A 175 14.61 6.57 5.01
CA ARG A 175 16.07 6.69 4.82
C ARG A 175 16.45 6.63 3.34
N ALA A 176 15.82 5.74 2.57
CA ALA A 176 15.98 5.66 1.12
C ALA A 176 15.54 6.97 0.44
N LEU A 177 14.41 7.52 0.85
CA LEU A 177 13.88 8.80 0.36
C LEU A 177 14.87 9.94 0.62
N GLU A 178 15.36 10.06 1.86
CA GLU A 178 16.34 11.06 2.25
C GLU A 178 17.62 10.94 1.41
N ALA A 179 18.11 9.71 1.20
CA ALA A 179 19.30 9.47 0.38
C ALA A 179 19.08 9.82 -1.09
N GLU A 180 17.90 9.54 -1.64
CA GLU A 180 17.55 9.86 -3.04
C GLU A 180 17.36 11.36 -3.25
N MET A 181 16.70 12.05 -2.32
CA MET A 181 16.49 13.50 -2.39
C MET A 181 17.79 14.29 -2.32
N ARG A 182 18.82 13.79 -1.61
CA ARG A 182 20.16 14.42 -1.58
C ARG A 182 20.87 14.42 -2.92
N LEU A 183 20.55 13.47 -3.80
CA LEU A 183 21.11 13.38 -5.15
C LEU A 183 20.30 14.16 -6.19
N SER A 184 19.12 14.66 -5.82
CA SER A 184 18.30 15.49 -6.71
C SER A 184 18.94 16.87 -6.85
N HIS A 185 19.46 17.17 -8.04
CA HIS A 185 19.87 18.53 -8.42
C HIS A 185 18.60 19.35 -8.74
N ASP A 186 18.59 20.64 -8.42
CA ASP A 186 17.45 21.60 -8.51
C ASP A 186 16.38 21.50 -7.41
N PRO A 187 15.65 22.61 -7.11
CA PRO A 187 14.64 22.60 -6.04
C PRO A 187 13.61 21.51 -6.31
N LEU A 188 13.33 20.74 -5.26
CA LEU A 188 12.31 19.71 -5.30
C LEU A 188 10.99 20.26 -5.85
N PRO A 189 10.24 19.48 -6.64
CA PRO A 189 8.89 19.83 -7.04
C PRO A 189 8.04 20.24 -5.83
N PRO A 190 7.03 21.10 -6.01
CA PRO A 190 6.14 21.47 -4.92
C PRO A 190 5.53 20.21 -4.27
N PRO A 191 5.25 20.23 -2.95
CA PRO A 191 4.80 19.04 -2.21
C PRO A 191 3.58 18.34 -2.84
N THR A 192 2.69 19.09 -3.47
CA THR A 192 1.51 18.56 -4.19
C THR A 192 1.89 17.60 -5.32
N GLU A 193 3.00 17.86 -6.02
CA GLU A 193 3.49 16.99 -7.10
C GLU A 193 4.28 15.80 -6.58
N LEU A 194 4.95 15.95 -5.43
CA LEU A 194 5.65 14.84 -4.77
C LEU A 194 4.67 13.80 -4.23
N LEU A 195 3.52 14.26 -3.70
CA LEU A 195 2.49 13.45 -3.07
C LEU A 195 1.46 12.85 -4.05
N GLU A 196 1.65 13.00 -5.37
CA GLU A 196 0.73 12.45 -6.38
C GLU A 196 0.47 10.95 -6.16
N GLY A 197 1.54 10.15 -6.02
CA GLY A 197 1.43 8.71 -5.79
C GLY A 197 0.68 8.35 -4.51
N VAL A 198 0.89 9.12 -3.45
CA VAL A 198 0.19 8.96 -2.16
C VAL A 198 -1.31 9.21 -2.34
N GLY A 199 -1.69 10.26 -3.07
CA GLY A 199 -3.09 10.56 -3.37
C GLY A 199 -3.77 9.48 -4.21
N LEU A 200 -3.08 8.96 -5.23
CA LEU A 200 -3.57 7.87 -6.07
C LEU A 200 -3.78 6.58 -5.27
N LEU A 201 -2.78 6.19 -4.46
CA LEU A 201 -2.85 4.99 -3.65
C LEU A 201 -3.91 5.11 -2.54
N ARG A 202 -4.06 6.29 -1.91
CA ARG A 202 -5.16 6.56 -0.97
C ARG A 202 -6.53 6.35 -1.64
N SER A 203 -6.70 6.85 -2.87
CA SER A 203 -7.96 6.69 -3.62
C SER A 203 -8.24 5.21 -3.95
N LEU A 204 -7.20 4.44 -4.28
CA LEU A 204 -7.30 2.99 -4.47
C LEU A 204 -7.72 2.28 -3.18
N ILE A 205 -7.06 2.57 -2.06
CA ILE A 205 -7.40 1.98 -0.76
C ILE A 205 -8.84 2.33 -0.36
N GLN A 206 -9.28 3.58 -0.55
CA GLN A 206 -10.67 3.95 -0.30
C GLN A 206 -11.66 3.13 -1.14
N THR A 207 -11.29 2.74 -2.37
CA THR A 207 -12.13 1.88 -3.22
C THR A 207 -12.16 0.44 -2.73
N ILE A 208 -11.04 -0.06 -2.18
CA ILE A 208 -10.99 -1.36 -1.50
C ILE A 208 -11.96 -1.36 -0.30
N LEU A 209 -11.91 -0.32 0.53
CA LEU A 209 -12.66 -0.23 1.79
C LEU A 209 -14.16 0.08 1.60
N HIS A 210 -14.50 0.97 0.66
CA HIS A 210 -15.84 1.55 0.55
C HIS A 210 -16.44 1.37 -0.84
N LEU A 211 -16.69 0.12 -1.23
CA LEU A 211 -17.46 -0.10 -2.44
C LEU A 211 -18.86 0.47 -2.25
N ARG A 212 -19.14 1.62 -2.89
CA ARG A 212 -20.51 2.08 -3.03
C ARG A 212 -21.24 1.02 -3.83
N ALA A 213 -22.25 0.38 -3.22
CA ALA A 213 -23.18 -0.44 -3.97
C ALA A 213 -23.61 0.35 -5.21
N ALA A 214 -23.41 -0.22 -6.39
CA ALA A 214 -24.00 0.35 -7.59
C ALA A 214 -25.50 0.48 -7.31
N GLY A 215 -26.00 1.71 -7.27
CA GLY A 215 -27.44 1.94 -7.24
C GLY A 215 -28.08 1.16 -8.39
N PRO A 216 -29.36 0.75 -8.25
CA PRO A 216 -30.01 -0.09 -9.25
C PRO A 216 -29.79 0.56 -10.63
N ALA A 217 -29.19 -0.22 -11.54
CA ALA A 217 -29.05 0.20 -12.92
C ALA A 217 -30.42 0.64 -13.40
N LEU A 218 -30.56 1.91 -13.76
CA LEU A 218 -31.75 2.37 -14.47
C LEU A 218 -31.84 1.50 -15.74
N ALA A 219 -32.84 0.64 -15.75
CA ALA A 219 -33.20 -0.17 -16.92
C ALA A 219 -33.43 0.76 -18.13
N PRO A 220 -33.14 0.29 -19.35
CA PRO A 220 -33.01 1.11 -20.55
C PRO A 220 -34.24 1.98 -20.87
#